data_AF-A0A1Y3AQM5-F1
#
_entry.id   AF-A0A1Y3AQM5-F1
#
_cell.length_a   1.000
_cell.length_b   1.000
_cell.length_c   1.000
_cell.angle_alpha   90.00
_cell.angle_beta   90.00
_cell.angle_gamma   90.00
#
_symmetry.space_group_name_H-M   'P 1'
#
loop_
_entity.id
_entity.type
_entity.pdbx_description
1 polymer ?
#
loop_
_entity_poly.entity_id
_entity_poly.type
_entity_poly.pdbx_seq_one_letter_code
_entity_poly.pdbx_strand_id
1 'polypeptide(L)'
;TTGVLVVWPDGYSYKKFRLQFLTYICFTSFLQFLQYYYQYGCLYRLRALGERYSMDITIHGFHSWMWKGLSFLLPFLFIGYCLQFYIFYTLYNMFMYDPECTEWQVPVVCFMYLVISLGNLATTGLVVYQKIKNKNLITPIKQITRKISRAVLTKEQ
;
A
#
# COMPACT_ATOMS: atom_id res chain seq x y z
N THR A 1 -15.53 7.09 2.85
CA THR A 1 -15.87 7.42 1.44
C THR A 1 -17.17 6.76 0.99
N THR A 2 -17.37 5.46 1.18
CA THR A 2 -18.62 4.77 0.78
C THR A 2 -19.89 5.39 1.38
N GLY A 3 -19.84 5.84 2.64
CA GLY A 3 -20.97 6.54 3.28
C GLY A 3 -21.35 7.87 2.63
N VAL A 4 -20.40 8.59 2.01
CA VAL A 4 -20.70 9.86 1.34
C VAL A 4 -21.40 9.64 -0.01
N LEU A 5 -21.10 8.52 -0.68
CA LEU A 5 -21.81 8.13 -1.90
C LEU A 5 -23.29 7.84 -1.63
N VAL A 6 -23.60 7.20 -0.50
CA VAL A 6 -24.99 6.84 -0.13
C VAL A 6 -25.84 8.07 0.15
N VAL A 7 -25.22 9.17 0.60
CA VAL A 7 -25.89 10.44 0.92
C VAL A 7 -25.90 11.39 -0.29
N TRP A 8 -25.28 11.01 -1.41
CA TRP A 8 -25.22 11.83 -2.60
C TRP A 8 -26.53 11.71 -3.40
N PRO A 9 -27.31 12.80 -3.59
CA PRO A 9 -28.48 12.78 -4.45
C PRO A 9 -28.12 12.48 -5.92
N ASP A 10 -29.08 11.98 -6.70
CA ASP A 10 -28.93 11.68 -8.14
C ASP A 10 -28.82 12.96 -9.00
N GLY A 11 -27.78 13.76 -8.75
CA GLY A 11 -27.47 15.00 -9.44
C GLY A 11 -26.57 14.84 -10.66
N TYR A 12 -26.29 15.96 -11.33
CA TYR A 12 -25.38 16.02 -12.48
C TYR A 12 -23.95 15.62 -12.12
N SER A 13 -23.45 16.14 -10.99
CA SER A 13 -22.11 15.86 -10.45
C SER A 13 -21.94 14.38 -10.12
N TYR A 14 -22.97 13.76 -9.52
CA TYR A 14 -22.98 12.33 -9.23
C TYR A 14 -22.87 11.48 -10.50
N LYS A 15 -23.66 11.77 -11.55
CA LYS A 15 -23.62 11.01 -12.81
C LYS A 15 -22.26 11.03 -13.48
N LYS A 16 -21.58 12.19 -13.50
CA LYS A 16 -20.22 12.30 -14.05
C LYS A 16 -19.18 11.57 -13.20
N PHE A 17 -19.29 11.65 -11.87
CA PHE A 17 -18.32 11.06 -10.95
C PHE A 17 -18.48 9.54 -10.76
N ARG A 18 -19.69 9.01 -10.91
CA ARG A 18 -20.05 7.62 -10.61
C ARG A 18 -19.15 6.59 -11.27
N LEU A 19 -18.82 6.73 -12.55
CA LEU A 19 -18.00 5.75 -13.26
C LEU A 19 -16.56 5.70 -12.72
N GLN A 20 -15.97 6.87 -12.47
CA GLN A 20 -14.65 6.98 -11.87
C GLN A 20 -14.63 6.39 -10.46
N PHE A 21 -15.66 6.68 -9.66
CA PHE A 21 -15.80 6.17 -8.32
C PHE A 21 -15.97 4.65 -8.26
N LEU A 22 -16.81 4.06 -9.13
CA LEU A 22 -16.98 2.61 -9.21
C LEU A 22 -15.68 1.90 -9.61
N THR A 23 -14.98 2.46 -10.59
CA THR A 23 -13.66 1.94 -11.02
C THR A 23 -12.66 1.97 -9.87
N TYR A 24 -12.67 3.07 -9.11
CA TYR A 24 -11.84 3.20 -7.91
C TYR A 24 -12.21 2.20 -6.84
N ILE A 25 -13.50 2.00 -6.53
CA ILE A 25 -13.93 0.97 -5.57
C ILE A 25 -13.43 -0.40 -6.01
N CYS A 26 -13.67 -0.81 -7.25
CA CYS A 26 -13.21 -2.09 -7.77
C CYS A 26 -11.70 -2.28 -7.59
N PHE A 27 -10.92 -1.25 -7.93
CA PHE A 27 -9.47 -1.27 -7.76
C PHE A 27 -9.06 -1.35 -6.27
N THR A 28 -9.70 -0.59 -5.39
CA THR A 28 -9.41 -0.63 -3.95
C THR A 28 -9.79 -1.95 -3.30
N SER A 29 -10.87 -2.60 -3.73
CA SER A 29 -11.24 -3.95 -3.27
C SER A 29 -10.19 -4.97 -3.67
N PHE A 30 -9.63 -4.86 -4.87
CA PHE A 30 -8.51 -5.69 -5.30
C PHE A 30 -7.25 -5.43 -4.45
N LEU A 31 -6.90 -4.16 -4.18
CA LEU A 31 -5.80 -3.84 -3.27
C LEU A 31 -6.03 -4.38 -1.85
N GLN A 32 -7.27 -4.28 -1.34
CA GLN A 32 -7.64 -4.77 -0.02
C GLN A 32 -7.46 -6.29 0.07
N PHE A 33 -7.83 -7.02 -0.98
CA PHE A 33 -7.55 -8.44 -1.10
C PHE A 33 -6.04 -8.71 -1.00
N LEU A 34 -5.20 -8.04 -1.80
CA LEU A 34 -3.74 -8.21 -1.73
C LEU A 34 -3.16 -7.88 -0.34
N GLN A 35 -3.65 -6.82 0.30
CA GLN A 35 -3.26 -6.43 1.65
C GLN A 35 -3.65 -7.49 2.69
N TYR A 36 -4.83 -8.07 2.58
CA TYR A 36 -5.31 -9.14 3.46
C TYR A 36 -4.38 -10.37 3.41
N TYR A 37 -4.02 -10.85 2.20
CA TYR A 37 -3.08 -11.96 2.07
C TYR A 37 -1.71 -11.64 2.66
N TYR A 38 -1.24 -10.41 2.46
CA TYR A 38 0.03 -9.96 3.03
C TYR A 38 0.01 -9.97 4.57
N GLN A 39 -1.05 -9.44 5.18
CA GLN A 39 -1.23 -9.41 6.63
C GLN A 39 -1.35 -10.83 7.21
N TYR A 40 -2.14 -11.68 6.57
CA TYR A 40 -2.31 -13.08 6.95
C TYR A 40 -0.97 -13.83 6.96
N GLY A 41 -0.15 -13.67 5.91
CA GLY A 41 1.18 -14.28 5.84
C GLY A 41 2.17 -13.73 6.89
N CYS A 42 2.04 -12.46 7.29
CA CYS A 42 2.85 -11.88 8.37
C CYS A 42 2.48 -12.48 9.73
N LEU A 43 1.18 -12.58 10.03
CA LEU A 43 0.67 -13.17 11.27
C LEU A 43 1.09 -14.63 11.40
N TYR A 44 1.00 -15.41 10.32
CA TYR A 44 1.41 -16.82 10.33
C TYR A 44 2.90 -16.98 10.65
N ARG A 45 3.76 -16.11 10.10
CA ARG A 45 5.19 -16.11 10.40
C ARG A 45 5.49 -15.72 11.85
N LEU A 46 4.79 -14.73 12.41
CA LEU A 46 4.92 -14.37 13.83
C LEU A 46 4.47 -15.52 14.73
N ARG A 47 3.37 -16.20 14.37
CA ARG A 47 2.89 -17.39 15.09
C ARG A 47 3.92 -18.53 15.05
N ALA A 48 4.48 -18.84 13.89
CA ALA A 48 5.53 -19.86 13.76
C ALA A 48 6.85 -19.49 14.46
N LEU A 49 7.13 -18.20 14.70
CA LEU A 49 8.26 -17.76 15.52
C LEU A 49 7.98 -17.86 17.03
N GLY A 50 6.71 -17.84 17.44
CA GLY A 50 6.26 -18.07 18.83
C GLY A 50 6.06 -19.55 19.17
N GLU A 51 5.58 -20.36 18.22
CA GLU A 51 5.41 -21.81 18.33
C GLU A 51 6.68 -22.49 17.78
N ARG A 52 7.65 -22.73 18.67
CA ARG A 52 8.95 -23.35 18.36
C ARG A 52 8.79 -24.84 18.05
N TYR A 53 8.20 -25.19 16.92
CA TYR A 53 8.34 -26.52 16.34
C TYR A 53 8.67 -26.41 14.86
N SER A 54 9.66 -27.19 14.44
CA SER A 54 10.20 -27.25 13.08
C SER A 54 9.12 -27.67 12.09
N MET A 55 8.45 -26.69 11.49
CA MET A 55 7.58 -26.92 10.35
C MET A 55 8.31 -26.51 9.09
N ASP A 56 8.93 -27.48 8.43
CA ASP A 56 9.45 -27.32 7.06
C ASP A 56 8.26 -27.11 6.12
N ILE A 57 8.02 -25.84 5.77
CA ILE A 57 7.06 -25.47 4.74
C ILE A 57 7.82 -25.39 3.40
N THR A 58 7.70 -26.47 2.61
CA THR A 58 8.20 -26.58 1.24
C THR A 58 7.26 -25.88 0.27
N ILE A 59 7.17 -24.54 0.32
CA ILE A 59 6.45 -23.79 -0.71
C ILE A 59 7.45 -23.12 -1.66
N HIS A 60 7.66 -23.79 -2.79
CA HIS A 60 8.56 -23.37 -3.87
C HIS A 60 8.13 -22.04 -4.53
N GLY A 61 9.13 -21.21 -4.84
CA GLY A 61 9.14 -20.25 -5.96
C GLY A 61 8.27 -19.01 -5.83
N PHE A 62 7.00 -19.10 -6.25
CA PHE A 62 6.15 -17.92 -6.54
C PHE A 62 5.44 -17.37 -5.29
N HIS A 63 4.92 -18.25 -4.44
CA HIS A 63 4.33 -17.87 -3.16
C HIS A 63 5.41 -17.29 -2.22
N SER A 64 6.61 -17.88 -2.18
CA SER A 64 7.75 -17.37 -1.41
C SER A 64 8.23 -15.99 -1.89
N TRP A 65 8.23 -15.73 -3.21
CA TRP A 65 8.54 -14.42 -3.78
C TRP A 65 7.49 -13.36 -3.43
N MET A 66 6.20 -13.69 -3.55
CA MET A 66 5.08 -12.84 -3.13
C MET A 66 5.11 -12.57 -1.60
N TRP A 67 5.57 -13.55 -0.81
CA TRP A 67 5.71 -13.48 0.65
C TRP A 67 7.01 -12.82 1.12
N LYS A 68 7.95 -12.50 0.22
CA LYS A 68 9.15 -11.71 0.50
C LYS A 68 8.88 -10.20 0.63
N GLY A 69 7.61 -9.86 0.80
CA GLY A 69 7.19 -8.97 1.86
C GLY A 69 7.32 -7.49 1.53
N LEU A 70 6.17 -6.85 1.35
CA LEU A 70 5.97 -5.41 1.16
C LEU A 70 6.45 -4.84 -0.18
N SER A 71 7.57 -5.32 -0.76
CA SER A 71 8.09 -4.76 -2.02
C SER A 71 7.23 -5.07 -3.24
N PHE A 72 6.54 -6.21 -3.25
CA PHE A 72 5.58 -6.59 -4.29
C PHE A 72 4.28 -5.77 -4.20
N LEU A 73 3.82 -5.50 -2.98
CA LEU A 73 2.59 -4.75 -2.71
C LEU A 73 2.74 -3.25 -3.00
N LEU A 74 3.94 -2.71 -2.79
CA LEU A 74 4.27 -1.29 -2.93
C LEU A 74 3.92 -0.67 -4.30
N PRO A 75 4.28 -1.26 -5.46
CA PRO A 75 3.91 -0.69 -6.76
C PRO A 75 2.39 -0.62 -6.94
N PHE A 76 1.63 -1.61 -6.48
CA PHE A 76 0.17 -1.59 -6.54
C PHE A 76 -0.44 -0.52 -5.62
N LEU A 77 0.14 -0.32 -4.43
CA LEU A 77 -0.23 0.77 -3.53
C LEU A 77 0.04 2.14 -4.17
N PHE A 78 1.19 2.30 -4.81
CA PHE A 78 1.56 3.55 -5.47
C PHE A 78 0.57 3.91 -6.60
N ILE A 79 0.18 2.93 -7.42
CA ILE A 79 -0.88 3.10 -8.42
C ILE A 79 -2.20 3.55 -7.74
N GLY A 80 -2.55 2.95 -6.60
CA GLY A 80 -3.72 3.37 -5.83
C GLY A 80 -3.65 4.80 -5.33
N TYR A 81 -2.48 5.28 -4.93
CA TYR A 81 -2.28 6.68 -4.51
C TYR A 81 -2.35 7.65 -5.68
N CYS A 82 -1.82 7.28 -6.84
CA CYS A 82 -1.99 8.06 -8.07
C CYS A 82 -3.46 8.18 -8.46
N LEU A 83 -4.23 7.09 -8.35
CA LEU A 83 -5.67 7.09 -8.60
C LEU A 83 -6.44 7.94 -7.57
N GLN A 84 -6.05 7.89 -6.28
CA GLN A 84 -6.60 8.77 -5.25
C GLN A 84 -6.37 10.25 -5.57
N PHE A 85 -5.17 10.60 -6.01
CA PHE A 85 -4.82 11.97 -6.39
C PHE A 85 -5.55 12.41 -7.67
N TYR A 86 -5.70 11.50 -8.65
CA TYR A 86 -6.48 11.76 -9.85
C TYR A 86 -7.95 12.08 -9.54
N ILE A 87 -8.57 11.31 -8.63
CA ILE A 87 -9.93 11.60 -8.14
C ILE A 87 -10.01 12.98 -7.50
N PHE A 88 -9.05 13.31 -6.62
CA PHE A 88 -8.97 14.65 -6.04
C PHE A 88 -8.91 15.73 -7.12
N TYR A 89 -8.03 15.58 -8.12
CA TYR A 89 -7.87 16.55 -9.20
C TYR A 89 -9.15 16.71 -10.03
N THR A 90 -9.83 15.62 -10.36
CA THR A 90 -11.12 15.69 -11.08
C THR A 90 -12.19 16.39 -10.24
N LEU A 91 -12.32 16.07 -8.96
CA LEU A 91 -13.28 16.71 -8.07
C LEU A 91 -12.96 18.19 -7.83
N TYR A 92 -11.68 18.54 -7.73
CA TYR A 92 -11.24 19.93 -7.61
C TYR A 92 -11.61 20.75 -8.84
N ASN A 93 -11.41 20.20 -10.04
CA ASN A 93 -11.82 20.86 -11.28
C ASN A 93 -13.34 21.01 -11.37
N MET A 94 -14.10 19.97 -10.99
CA MET A 94 -15.57 20.06 -10.93
C MET A 94 -16.04 21.11 -9.92
N PHE A 95 -15.38 21.23 -8.77
CA PHE A 95 -15.73 22.22 -7.76
C PHE A 95 -15.44 23.66 -8.22
N MET A 96 -14.35 23.89 -8.95
CA MET A 96 -13.91 25.23 -9.33
C MET A 96 -14.50 25.73 -10.65
N TYR A 97 -14.75 24.84 -11.62
CA TYR A 97 -15.09 25.23 -12.99
C TYR A 97 -16.52 24.87 -13.43
N ASP A 98 -17.23 23.98 -12.73
CA ASP A 98 -18.62 23.65 -13.07
C ASP A 98 -19.60 24.49 -12.22
N PRO A 99 -20.29 25.50 -12.78
CA PRO A 99 -21.26 26.32 -12.04
C PRO A 99 -22.55 25.56 -11.65
N GLU A 100 -22.79 24.39 -12.26
CA GLU A 100 -23.93 23.52 -11.94
C GLU A 100 -23.67 22.65 -10.68
N CYS A 101 -22.42 22.55 -10.22
CA CYS A 101 -22.04 21.84 -9.00
C CYS A 101 -22.36 22.67 -7.75
N THR A 102 -23.62 22.72 -7.33
CA THR A 102 -24.04 23.40 -6.08
C THR A 102 -24.02 22.48 -4.86
N GLU A 103 -23.69 21.21 -5.04
CA GLU A 103 -23.73 20.18 -4.02
C GLU A 103 -22.54 20.26 -3.06
N TRP A 104 -22.81 20.41 -1.76
CA TRP A 104 -21.79 20.49 -0.71
C TRP A 104 -20.94 19.21 -0.57
N GLN A 105 -21.44 18.09 -1.07
CA GLN A 105 -20.76 16.81 -1.07
C GLN A 105 -19.46 16.85 -1.90
N VAL A 106 -19.45 17.57 -3.03
CA VAL A 106 -18.29 17.66 -3.93
C VAL A 106 -17.04 18.22 -3.22
N PRO A 107 -17.07 19.41 -2.57
CA PRO A 107 -15.91 19.94 -1.86
C PRO A 107 -15.51 19.10 -0.64
N VAL A 108 -16.46 18.50 0.09
CA VAL A 108 -16.16 17.62 1.23
C VAL A 108 -15.42 16.36 0.77
N VAL A 109 -15.91 15.71 -0.28
CA VAL A 109 -15.27 14.51 -0.84
C VAL A 109 -13.90 14.86 -1.42
N CYS A 110 -13.78 15.99 -2.11
CA CYS A 110 -12.51 16.51 -2.61
C CYS A 110 -11.47 16.64 -1.47
N PHE A 111 -11.85 17.32 -0.38
CA PHE A 111 -10.96 17.48 0.78
C PHE A 111 -10.59 16.15 1.44
N MET A 112 -11.55 15.22 1.59
CA MET A 112 -11.26 13.88 2.12
C MET A 112 -10.23 13.13 1.28
N TYR A 113 -10.38 13.13 -0.05
CA TYR A 113 -9.42 12.45 -0.95
C TYR A 113 -8.03 13.11 -0.91
N LEU A 114 -7.95 14.44 -0.74
CA LEU A 114 -6.68 15.14 -0.54
C LEU A 114 -5.97 14.66 0.73
N VAL A 115 -6.66 14.69 1.88
CA VAL A 115 -6.09 14.29 3.17
C VAL A 115 -5.66 12.84 3.15
N ILE A 116 -6.48 11.95 2.59
CA ILE A 116 -6.18 10.53 2.46
C ILE A 116 -4.97 10.31 1.53
N SER A 117 -4.93 10.97 0.38
CA SER A 117 -3.82 10.83 -0.59
C SER A 117 -2.49 11.28 0.03
N LEU A 118 -2.45 12.45 0.68
CA LEU A 118 -1.27 12.95 1.35
C LEU A 118 -0.84 12.07 2.53
N GLY A 119 -1.79 11.65 3.39
CA GLY A 119 -1.51 10.80 4.53
C GLY A 119 -0.94 9.43 4.12
N ASN A 120 -1.53 8.82 3.09
CA ASN A 120 -1.07 7.55 2.54
C ASN A 120 0.32 7.65 1.90
N LEU A 121 0.56 8.72 1.14
CA LEU A 121 1.84 8.99 0.49
C LEU A 121 2.94 9.22 1.53
N ALA A 122 2.67 10.02 2.57
CA ALA A 122 3.63 10.30 3.64
C ALA A 122 3.98 9.03 4.43
N THR A 123 2.97 8.26 4.84
CA THR A 123 3.17 7.03 5.61
C THR A 123 3.97 6.00 4.81
N THR A 124 3.63 5.80 3.53
CA THR A 124 4.33 4.85 2.66
C THR A 124 5.74 5.33 2.33
N GLY A 125 5.91 6.62 2.05
CA GLY A 125 7.22 7.24 1.81
C GLY A 125 8.16 7.05 2.99
N LEU A 126 7.66 7.23 4.22
CA LEU A 126 8.42 7.00 5.45
C LEU A 126 8.84 5.53 5.61
N VAL A 127 7.94 4.58 5.32
CA VAL A 127 8.26 3.14 5.36
C VAL A 127 9.27 2.75 4.29
N VAL A 128 9.14 3.28 3.07
CA VAL A 128 10.11 3.08 1.97
C VAL A 128 11.47 3.63 2.38
N TYR A 129 11.51 4.86 2.88
CA TYR A 129 12.74 5.51 3.33
C TYR A 129 13.44 4.70 4.42
N GLN A 130 12.71 4.28 5.46
CA GLN A 130 13.23 3.42 6.51
C GLN A 130 13.77 2.10 5.95
N LYS A 131 13.09 1.50 4.99
CA LYS A 131 13.51 0.23 4.39
C LYS A 131 14.76 0.37 3.52
N ILE A 132 14.90 1.47 2.79
CA ILE A 132 16.12 1.79 2.03
C ILE A 132 17.28 2.05 2.99
N LYS A 133 17.08 2.88 4.03
CA LYS A 133 18.09 3.16 5.07
C LYS A 133 18.55 1.88 5.76
N ASN A 134 17.63 1.01 6.18
CA ASN A 134 17.97 -0.26 6.82
C ASN A 134 18.71 -1.22 5.88
N LYS A 135 18.33 -1.30 4.59
CA LYS A 135 19.09 -2.07 3.60
C LYS A 135 20.52 -1.57 3.46
N ASN A 136 20.72 -0.26 3.33
CA ASN A 136 22.05 0.34 3.21
C ASN A 136 22.93 0.07 4.43
N LEU A 137 22.35 -0.01 5.63
CA LEU A 137 23.07 -0.33 6.88
C LEU A 137 23.37 -1.84 7.04
N ILE A 138 22.44 -2.73 6.69
CA ILE A 138 22.58 -4.19 6.90
C ILE A 138 23.55 -4.84 5.90
N THR A 139 23.65 -4.29 4.69
CA THR A 139 24.50 -4.83 3.60
C THR A 139 25.99 -4.89 3.98
N PRO A 140 26.63 -3.81 4.47
CA PRO A 140 28.04 -3.86 4.90
C PRO A 140 28.25 -4.75 6.13
N ILE A 141 27.33 -4.72 7.10
CA ILE A 141 27.43 -5.57 8.31
C ILE A 141 27.44 -7.06 7.93
N LYS A 142 26.54 -7.50 7.03
CA LYS A 142 26.53 -8.88 6.54
C LYS A 142 27.82 -9.27 5.81
N GLN A 143 28.45 -8.35 5.09
CA GLN A 143 29.73 -8.60 4.43
C GLN A 143 30.87 -8.77 5.44
N ILE A 144 30.91 -7.95 6.49
CA ILE A 144 31.90 -8.03 7.57
C ILE A 144 31.74 -9.34 8.35
N THR A 145 30.52 -9.68 8.78
CA THR A 145 30.25 -10.94 9.50
C THR A 145 30.67 -12.16 8.66
N ARG A 146 30.39 -12.17 7.36
CA ARG A 146 30.83 -13.25 6.46
C ARG A 146 32.35 -13.34 6.34
N LYS A 147 33.06 -12.21 6.30
CA LYS A 147 34.53 -12.20 6.29
C LYS A 147 35.10 -12.77 7.61
N ILE A 148 34.54 -12.39 8.75
CA ILE A 148 34.98 -12.88 10.07
C ILE A 148 34.72 -14.38 10.20
N SER A 149 33.52 -14.87 9.86
CA SER A 149 33.23 -16.32 9.88
C SER A 149 34.20 -17.12 9.01
N ARG A 150 34.55 -16.62 7.81
CA ARG A 150 35.53 -17.29 6.95
C ARG A 150 36.93 -17.29 7.56
N ALA A 151 37.35 -16.17 8.17
CA ALA A 151 38.66 -16.05 8.79
C ALA A 151 38.83 -16.96 10.03
N VAL A 152 37.76 -17.16 10.80
CA VAL A 152 37.75 -18.09 11.94
C VAL A 152 37.85 -19.54 11.44
N LEU A 153 37.08 -19.92 10.40
CA LEU A 153 37.12 -21.28 9.84
C LEU A 153 38.48 -21.66 9.24
N THR A 154 39.25 -20.69 8.71
CA THR A 154 40.59 -20.94 8.17
C THR A 154 41.72 -20.97 9.22
N LYS A 155 41.45 -20.57 10.47
CA LYS A 155 42.44 -20.65 11.57
C LYS A 155 42.38 -21.97 12.35
N GLU A 156 41.32 -22.74 12.17
CA GLU A 156 41.08 -24.03 12.83
C GLU A 156 41.56 -25.23 11.97
N GLN A 157 42.18 -24.97 10.81
CA GLN A 157 42.90 -25.96 9.98
C GLN A 157 44.40 -25.71 10.08
#